data_AF-A0A3D2R5V8-F1
#
_entry.id   AF-A0A3D2R5V8-F1
#
_cell.length_a   1.000
_cell.length_b   1.000
_cell.length_c   1.000
_cell.angle_alpha   90.00
_cell.angle_beta   90.00
_cell.angle_gamma   90.00
#
_symmetry.space_group_name_H-M   'P 1'
#
loop_
_entity.id
_entity.type
_entity.pdbx_description
1 polymer ?
#
loop_
_entity_poly.entity_id
_entity_poly.type
_entity_poly.pdbx_seq_one_letter_code
_entity_poly.pdbx_strand_id
1 'polypeptide(L)'
;EQSAVQATISYALINPLPDLNMEYRLNQGPWTAYTGPINITENTGLQARLLRDGQTVGRLMRDSLMLHAGLGSVSRVVPEPHSSYNAGGITALTNGKRGDDKRYGDSEWLGFLGKDISIKLDLKQGAEAQGLNLRFYHSPGQWIYAPKSIRLELVYSDGQQKTITLPVDTPAENGPHAQSWALPNAPGTAIKSCALKVT
;
A
#
# COMPACT_ATOMS: atom_id res chain seq x y z
N GLU A 1 -16.54 -4.93 25.99
CA GLU A 1 -15.89 -4.19 24.90
C GLU A 1 -14.67 -4.95 24.41
N GLN A 2 -14.70 -5.50 23.20
CA GLN A 2 -13.47 -5.90 22.52
C GLN A 2 -12.95 -4.65 21.80
N SER A 3 -11.85 -4.11 22.30
CA SER A 3 -11.16 -3.00 21.62
C SER A 3 -10.66 -3.54 20.27
N ALA A 4 -11.25 -3.05 19.18
CA ALA A 4 -10.76 -3.37 17.84
C ALA A 4 -9.30 -2.94 17.76
N VAL A 5 -8.40 -3.86 17.43
CA VAL A 5 -6.99 -3.52 17.22
C VAL A 5 -6.94 -2.61 16.01
N GLN A 6 -6.76 -1.32 16.27
CA GLN A 6 -6.62 -0.32 15.23
C GLN A 6 -5.28 -0.57 14.53
N ALA A 7 -5.31 -0.72 13.21
CA ALA A 7 -4.09 -0.87 12.43
C ALA A 7 -3.18 0.34 12.70
N THR A 8 -1.87 0.11 12.82
CA THR A 8 -0.89 1.18 13.03
C THR A 8 0.29 0.99 12.10
N ILE A 9 0.90 2.10 11.68
CA ILE A 9 2.16 2.10 10.94
C ILE A 9 3.23 2.70 11.86
N SER A 10 4.33 1.97 12.06
CA SER A 10 5.55 2.52 12.65
C SER A 10 6.45 3.02 11.51
N TYR A 11 6.56 4.34 11.37
CA TYR A 11 7.23 4.96 10.23
C TYR A 11 8.58 5.56 10.63
N ALA A 12 9.66 5.04 10.07
CA ALA A 12 11.01 5.54 10.31
C ALA A 12 11.48 6.44 9.15
N LEU A 13 11.95 7.63 9.48
CA LEU A 13 12.67 8.51 8.57
C LEU A 13 14.17 8.19 8.60
N ILE A 14 14.79 8.26 7.43
CA ILE A 14 16.24 8.14 7.27
C ILE A 14 16.81 9.55 7.07
N ASN A 15 17.74 9.95 7.94
CA ASN A 15 18.52 11.15 7.74
C ASN A 15 19.82 10.81 6.97
N PRO A 16 19.95 11.17 5.67
CA PRO A 16 21.16 10.89 4.91
C PRO A 16 22.33 11.82 5.28
N LEU A 17 22.08 12.90 6.02
CA LEU A 17 23.06 13.91 6.45
C LEU A 17 23.01 14.02 7.99
N PRO A 18 23.70 13.12 8.71
CA PRO A 18 23.56 12.98 10.16
C PRO A 18 24.01 14.21 10.96
N ASP A 19 24.74 15.14 10.34
CA ASP A 19 25.11 16.44 10.90
C ASP A 19 23.95 17.45 10.94
N LEU A 20 22.87 17.18 10.22
CA LEU A 20 21.70 18.05 10.15
C LEU A 20 20.60 17.60 11.10
N ASN A 21 19.93 18.58 11.71
CA ASN A 21 18.70 18.32 12.45
C ASN A 21 17.59 17.92 11.47
N MET A 22 16.75 16.97 11.87
CA MET A 22 15.58 16.58 11.09
C MET A 22 14.30 16.85 11.86
N GLU A 23 13.33 17.46 11.18
CA GLU A 23 11.99 17.66 11.71
C GLU A 23 10.96 17.06 10.77
N TYR A 24 9.83 16.69 11.33
CA TYR A 24 8.67 16.25 10.58
C TYR A 24 7.41 16.97 11.04
N ARG A 25 6.38 16.93 10.21
CA ARG A 25 5.02 17.27 10.63
C ARG A 25 4.03 16.30 10.01
N LEU A 26 2.94 16.08 10.73
CA LEU A 26 1.82 15.27 10.31
C LEU A 26 0.69 16.20 9.88
N ASN A 27 0.13 15.97 8.70
CA ASN A 27 -0.87 16.79 8.07
C ASN A 27 -0.45 18.28 8.03
N GLN A 28 -1.25 19.17 8.60
CA GLN A 28 -0.95 20.59 8.74
C GLN A 28 -0.50 20.97 10.16
N GLY A 29 -0.12 19.99 10.97
CA GLY A 29 0.33 20.18 12.34
C GLY A 29 1.70 20.88 12.47
N PRO A 30 2.16 21.09 13.71
CA PRO A 30 3.43 21.74 13.98
C PRO A 30 4.62 20.86 13.55
N TRP A 31 5.74 21.52 13.24
CA TRP A 31 7.02 20.84 13.07
C TRP A 31 7.51 20.30 14.41
N THR A 32 7.93 19.04 14.42
CA THR A 32 8.41 18.30 15.57
C THR A 32 9.77 17.71 15.25
N ALA A 33 10.72 17.79 16.18
CA ALA A 33 12.03 17.15 16.03
C ALA A 33 11.88 15.64 15.88
N TYR A 34 12.56 15.06 14.89
CA TYR A 34 12.56 13.61 14.68
C TYR A 34 13.57 12.94 15.60
N THR A 35 13.08 12.12 16.53
CA THR A 35 13.91 11.40 17.51
C THR A 35 13.81 9.88 17.41
N GLY A 36 12.90 9.37 16.56
CA GLY A 36 12.66 7.94 16.38
C GLY A 36 11.40 7.67 15.55
N PRO A 37 11.05 6.39 15.34
CA PRO A 37 9.89 6.01 14.55
C PRO A 37 8.60 6.70 15.01
N ILE A 38 7.80 7.13 14.05
CA ILE A 38 6.55 7.85 14.26
C ILE A 38 5.40 6.84 14.23
N ASN A 39 4.54 6.87 15.25
CA ASN A 39 3.34 6.04 15.29
C ASN A 39 2.20 6.73 14.53
N ILE A 40 1.69 6.07 13.50
CA ILE A 40 0.61 6.57 12.66
C ILE A 40 -0.63 5.71 12.90
N THR A 41 -1.67 6.34 13.44
CA THR A 41 -2.93 5.70 13.86
C THR A 41 -4.13 6.10 13.00
N GLU A 42 -3.91 6.97 12.02
CA GLU A 42 -4.90 7.42 11.04
C GLU A 42 -4.24 7.78 9.71
N ASN A 43 -5.04 7.91 8.64
CA ASN A 43 -4.53 8.35 7.34
C ASN A 43 -3.83 9.70 7.50
N THR A 44 -2.55 9.76 7.11
CA THR A 44 -1.68 10.89 7.45
C THR A 44 -0.84 11.30 6.27
N GLY A 45 -0.88 12.59 5.94
CA GLY A 45 0.17 13.21 5.13
C GLY A 45 1.39 13.48 6.01
N LEU A 46 2.57 13.04 5.59
CA LEU A 46 3.81 13.28 6.31
C LEU A 46 4.69 14.23 5.50
N GLN A 47 5.31 15.18 6.17
CA GLN A 47 6.37 16.01 5.59
C GLN A 47 7.58 16.00 6.49
N ALA A 48 8.78 15.93 5.90
CA ALA A 48 10.02 15.97 6.65
C ALA A 48 11.03 16.92 5.99
N ARG A 49 11.82 17.61 6.82
CA ARG A 49 12.82 18.58 6.40
C ARG A 49 14.11 18.41 7.20
N LEU A 50 15.23 18.70 6.56
CA LEU A 50 16.52 18.85 7.24
C LEU A 50 16.77 20.33 7.53
N LEU A 51 17.44 20.63 8.63
CA LEU A 51 17.78 21.98 9.04
C LEU A 51 19.28 22.13 9.32
N ARG A 52 19.81 23.26 8.90
CA ARG A 52 21.11 23.80 9.33
C ARG A 52 20.88 25.21 9.86
N ASP A 53 21.30 25.48 11.09
CA ASP A 53 21.15 26.79 11.74
C ASP A 53 19.72 27.34 11.69
N GLY A 54 18.73 26.46 11.85
CA GLY A 54 17.30 26.80 11.80
C GLY A 54 16.71 27.00 10.40
N GLN A 55 17.53 26.92 9.34
CA GLN A 55 17.09 27.06 7.95
C GLN A 55 16.92 25.69 7.28
N THR A 56 15.87 25.54 6.47
CA THR A 56 15.63 24.29 5.72
C THR A 56 16.71 24.08 4.67
N VAL A 57 17.26 22.86 4.62
CA VAL A 57 18.26 22.44 3.64
C VAL A 57 17.68 21.35 2.75
N GLY A 58 17.94 21.46 1.44
CA GLY A 58 17.53 20.46 0.46
C GLY A 58 16.03 20.46 0.17
N ARG A 59 15.53 19.33 -0.33
CA ARG A 59 14.13 19.18 -0.74
C ARG A 59 13.27 18.75 0.44
N LEU A 60 12.10 19.40 0.59
CA LEU A 60 11.08 18.92 1.50
C LEU A 60 10.53 17.56 1.05
N MET A 61 10.72 16.55 1.89
CA MET A 61 10.14 15.22 1.70
C MET A 61 8.63 15.28 1.98
N ARG A 62 7.85 14.53 1.17
CA ARG A 62 6.41 14.36 1.36
C ARG A 62 6.07 12.89 1.17
N ASP A 63 5.19 12.39 2.02
CA ASP A 63 4.64 11.03 1.93
C ASP A 63 3.17 11.04 2.34
N SER A 64 2.45 9.96 2.02
CA SER A 64 1.08 9.74 2.47
C SER A 64 0.94 8.29 2.93
N LEU A 65 0.45 8.15 4.16
CA LEU A 65 0.30 6.87 4.84
C LEU A 65 -1.18 6.59 5.02
N MET A 66 -1.61 5.43 4.54
CA MET A 66 -2.98 4.98 4.56
C MET A 66 -3.11 3.75 5.45
N LEU A 67 -4.03 3.84 6.41
CA LEU A 67 -4.40 2.72 7.24
C LEU A 67 -5.52 1.93 6.57
N HIS A 68 -5.36 0.61 6.59
CA HIS A 68 -6.37 -0.32 6.10
C HIS A 68 -6.19 -1.69 6.76
N ALA A 69 -7.25 -2.50 6.72
CA ALA A 69 -7.29 -3.86 7.27
C ALA A 69 -6.16 -4.78 6.78
N GLY A 70 -5.72 -4.60 5.53
CA GLY A 70 -4.66 -5.41 4.92
C GLY A 70 -3.22 -5.02 5.28
N LEU A 71 -2.97 -4.06 6.16
CA LEU A 71 -1.61 -3.59 6.43
C LEU A 71 -0.69 -4.73 6.90
N GLY A 72 0.48 -4.85 6.28
CA GLY A 72 1.50 -5.86 6.63
C GLY A 72 1.05 -7.31 6.51
N SER A 73 -0.02 -7.58 5.74
CA SER A 73 -0.66 -8.90 5.66
C SER A 73 -0.19 -9.74 4.47
N VAL A 74 0.50 -9.15 3.49
CA VAL A 74 1.00 -9.89 2.33
C VAL A 74 1.97 -10.99 2.78
N SER A 75 1.61 -12.24 2.49
CA SER A 75 2.34 -13.42 2.94
C SER A 75 3.07 -14.12 1.79
N ARG A 76 2.58 -13.96 0.56
CA ARG A 76 3.21 -14.57 -0.63
C ARG A 76 2.78 -13.88 -1.92
N VAL A 77 3.70 -13.78 -2.87
CA VAL A 77 3.42 -13.38 -4.25
C VAL A 77 4.07 -14.39 -5.19
N VAL A 78 3.37 -14.82 -6.24
CA VAL A 78 3.87 -15.75 -7.26
C VAL A 78 3.38 -15.31 -8.65
N PRO A 79 4.25 -15.18 -9.66
CA PRO A 79 5.71 -15.28 -9.57
C PRO A 79 6.31 -14.14 -8.73
N GLU A 80 7.59 -14.26 -8.41
CA GLU A 80 8.33 -13.13 -7.80
C GLU A 80 8.28 -11.91 -8.73
N PRO A 81 8.19 -10.69 -8.17
CA PRO A 81 8.25 -9.47 -8.97
C PRO A 81 9.58 -9.37 -9.73
N HIS A 82 9.53 -8.78 -10.92
CA HIS A 82 10.71 -8.59 -11.75
C HIS A 82 11.74 -7.71 -11.03
N SER A 83 13.02 -8.07 -11.09
CA SER A 83 14.08 -7.40 -10.32
C SER A 83 14.19 -5.90 -10.57
N SER A 84 13.92 -5.44 -11.80
CA SER A 84 13.89 -4.01 -12.15
C SER A 84 12.75 -3.21 -11.50
N TYR A 85 11.73 -3.88 -10.97
CA TYR A 85 10.51 -3.29 -10.42
C TYR A 85 10.10 -4.02 -9.13
N ASN A 86 11.04 -4.13 -8.19
CA ASN A 86 10.85 -4.83 -6.91
C ASN A 86 11.56 -4.13 -5.74
N ALA A 87 11.76 -2.81 -5.81
CA ALA A 87 12.61 -2.10 -4.83
C ALA A 87 12.04 -2.13 -3.40
N GLY A 88 10.71 -2.14 -3.22
CA GLY A 88 10.07 -2.26 -1.90
C GLY A 88 9.71 -3.69 -1.47
N GLY A 89 10.02 -4.70 -2.29
CA GLY A 89 9.62 -6.09 -2.04
C GLY A 89 8.10 -6.28 -2.04
N ILE A 90 7.65 -7.52 -1.78
CA ILE A 90 6.21 -7.83 -1.72
C ILE A 90 5.45 -7.00 -0.68
N THR A 91 6.14 -6.54 0.37
CA THR A 91 5.58 -5.69 1.43
C THR A 91 5.04 -4.36 0.92
N ALA A 92 5.56 -3.85 -0.21
CA ALA A 92 5.06 -2.64 -0.86
C ALA A 92 3.54 -2.70 -1.17
N LEU A 93 3.00 -3.90 -1.41
CA LEU A 93 1.57 -4.09 -1.69
C LEU A 93 0.66 -3.74 -0.50
N THR A 94 1.21 -3.70 0.73
CA THR A 94 0.43 -3.54 1.96
C THR A 94 1.14 -2.71 3.04
N ASN A 95 2.10 -1.86 2.69
CA ASN A 95 2.84 -1.03 3.66
C ASN A 95 2.16 0.32 3.98
N GLY A 96 1.01 0.60 3.37
CA GLY A 96 0.24 1.82 3.56
C GLY A 96 0.67 3.00 2.69
N LYS A 97 1.65 2.82 1.80
CA LYS A 97 2.09 3.86 0.84
C LYS A 97 1.49 3.62 -0.53
N ARG A 98 1.47 4.68 -1.35
CA ARG A 98 1.09 4.59 -2.77
C ARG A 98 2.32 4.73 -3.65
N GLY A 99 2.32 3.96 -4.73
CA GLY A 99 3.07 4.24 -5.95
C GLY A 99 2.94 5.69 -6.40
N ASP A 100 4.06 6.28 -6.83
CA ASP A 100 4.14 7.59 -7.43
C ASP A 100 3.31 7.65 -8.71
N ASP A 101 2.69 8.79 -8.97
CA ASP A 101 1.77 8.94 -10.09
C ASP A 101 2.47 9.14 -11.43
N LYS A 102 3.77 9.47 -11.40
CA LYS A 102 4.56 9.83 -12.58
C LYS A 102 5.62 8.81 -12.93
N ARG A 103 5.96 7.91 -11.99
CA ARG A 103 7.02 6.92 -12.16
C ARG A 103 6.60 5.58 -11.54
N TYR A 104 6.99 4.51 -12.22
CA TYR A 104 6.71 3.13 -11.84
C TYR A 104 7.96 2.36 -11.38
N GLY A 105 9.11 3.04 -11.30
CA GLY A 105 10.37 2.48 -10.81
C GLY A 105 10.71 2.94 -9.38
N ASP A 106 9.71 3.31 -8.59
CA ASP A 106 9.89 3.63 -7.17
C ASP A 106 9.87 2.35 -6.30
N SER A 107 9.80 2.51 -4.99
CA SER A 107 9.69 1.40 -4.04
C SER A 107 8.26 0.91 -3.83
N GLU A 108 7.25 1.53 -4.44
CA GLU A 108 5.85 1.32 -4.11
C GLU A 108 5.04 0.73 -5.29
N TRP A 109 5.69 0.52 -6.44
CA TRP A 109 5.20 -0.28 -7.57
C TRP A 109 5.95 -1.61 -7.69
N LEU A 110 5.21 -2.68 -7.98
CA LEU A 110 5.77 -3.99 -8.34
C LEU A 110 5.43 -4.33 -9.79
N GLY A 111 6.44 -4.76 -10.55
CA GLY A 111 6.30 -5.16 -11.94
C GLY A 111 6.38 -6.67 -12.13
N PHE A 112 5.58 -7.20 -13.04
CA PHE A 112 5.52 -8.63 -13.35
C PHE A 112 5.52 -8.83 -14.85
N LEU A 113 6.15 -9.92 -15.32
CA LEU A 113 6.32 -10.19 -16.74
C LEU A 113 5.75 -11.57 -17.12
N GLY A 114 4.81 -11.56 -18.07
CA GLY A 114 4.42 -12.73 -18.87
C GLY A 114 3.56 -13.80 -18.19
N LYS A 115 3.20 -13.65 -16.91
CA LYS A 115 2.39 -14.64 -16.17
C LYS A 115 1.34 -13.98 -15.30
N ASP A 116 0.22 -14.66 -15.10
CA ASP A 116 -0.75 -14.35 -14.07
C ASP A 116 -0.07 -14.26 -12.70
N ILE A 117 -0.55 -13.34 -11.86
CA ILE A 117 0.01 -13.10 -10.53
C ILE A 117 -0.95 -13.68 -9.49
N SER A 118 -0.41 -14.39 -8.51
CA SER A 118 -1.12 -14.82 -7.31
C SER A 118 -0.55 -14.08 -6.10
N ILE A 119 -1.40 -13.37 -5.37
CA ILE A 119 -1.05 -12.62 -4.17
C ILE A 119 -1.86 -13.21 -3.02
N LYS A 120 -1.22 -13.56 -1.90
CA LYS A 120 -1.89 -14.04 -0.69
C LYS A 120 -1.69 -13.06 0.46
N LEU A 121 -2.78 -12.75 1.14
CA LEU A 121 -2.80 -11.92 2.35
C LEU A 121 -3.34 -12.77 3.51
N ASP A 122 -2.62 -12.77 4.62
CA ASP A 122 -3.06 -13.33 5.90
C ASP A 122 -3.33 -12.18 6.88
N LEU A 123 -4.60 -11.98 7.21
CA LEU A 123 -5.07 -10.85 8.01
C LEU A 123 -4.92 -11.07 9.52
N LYS A 124 -4.17 -12.10 9.95
CA LYS A 124 -3.78 -12.46 11.34
C LYS A 124 -4.93 -12.46 12.36
N GLN A 125 -5.42 -11.29 12.73
CA GLN A 125 -6.51 -11.07 13.67
C GLN A 125 -7.89 -11.11 13.00
N GLY A 126 -7.93 -11.15 11.67
CA GLY A 126 -9.14 -11.01 10.88
C GLY A 126 -9.63 -9.56 10.88
N ALA A 127 -10.24 -9.15 9.78
CA ALA A 127 -10.74 -7.79 9.67
C ALA A 127 -12.10 -7.72 8.98
N GLU A 128 -12.94 -6.81 9.45
CA GLU A 128 -14.09 -6.36 8.69
C GLU A 128 -13.61 -5.39 7.61
N ALA A 129 -13.97 -5.65 6.36
CA ALA A 129 -13.65 -4.78 5.24
C ALA A 129 -14.85 -4.67 4.31
N GLN A 130 -15.13 -3.44 3.88
CA GLN A 130 -16.28 -3.14 3.01
C GLN A 130 -15.88 -3.04 1.54
N GLY A 131 -14.59 -2.91 1.24
CA GLY A 131 -14.11 -2.73 -0.12
C GLY A 131 -12.65 -3.14 -0.31
N LEU A 132 -12.32 -3.43 -1.56
CA LEU A 132 -10.96 -3.65 -2.05
C LEU A 132 -10.59 -2.49 -2.96
N ASN A 133 -9.47 -1.84 -2.67
CA ASN A 133 -8.92 -0.76 -3.49
C ASN A 133 -7.55 -1.16 -3.98
N LEU A 134 -7.32 -1.06 -5.29
CA LEU A 134 -6.03 -1.36 -5.92
C LEU A 134 -5.68 -0.27 -6.92
N ARG A 135 -4.41 -0.23 -7.32
CA ARG A 135 -3.96 0.63 -8.42
C ARG A 135 -3.12 -0.19 -9.39
N PHE A 136 -3.26 0.12 -10.67
CA PHE A 136 -2.47 -0.49 -11.74
C PHE A 136 -1.84 0.61 -12.57
N TYR A 137 -0.53 0.51 -12.81
CA TYR A 137 0.12 1.40 -13.76
C TYR A 137 -0.17 0.93 -15.18
N HIS A 138 -0.51 1.86 -16.07
CA HIS A 138 -0.76 1.60 -17.50
C HIS A 138 0.12 2.54 -18.34
N SER A 139 0.97 1.98 -19.17
CA SER A 139 1.74 2.74 -20.16
C SER A 139 2.14 1.82 -21.31
N PRO A 140 1.26 1.63 -22.31
CA PRO A 140 1.52 0.74 -23.43
C PRO A 140 2.79 1.05 -24.21
N GLY A 141 3.16 2.34 -24.32
CA GLY A 141 4.42 2.75 -24.94
C GLY A 141 5.68 2.27 -24.20
N GLN A 142 5.54 1.86 -22.94
CA GLN A 142 6.57 1.24 -22.10
C GLN A 142 6.30 -0.25 -21.86
N TRP A 143 5.35 -0.84 -22.59
CA TRP A 143 4.92 -2.23 -22.44
C TRP A 143 4.38 -2.57 -21.04
N ILE A 144 3.80 -1.58 -20.36
CA ILE A 144 3.17 -1.74 -19.05
C ILE A 144 1.65 -1.71 -19.23
N TYR A 145 0.97 -2.74 -18.79
CA TYR A 145 -0.47 -2.90 -18.98
C TYR A 145 -1.18 -3.14 -17.65
N ALA A 146 -2.35 -2.53 -17.49
CA ALA A 146 -3.24 -2.92 -16.42
C ALA A 146 -3.79 -4.32 -16.74
N PRO A 147 -4.07 -5.15 -15.71
CA PRO A 147 -4.69 -6.45 -15.91
C PRO A 147 -6.12 -6.28 -16.41
N LYS A 148 -6.70 -7.36 -16.93
CA LYS A 148 -8.10 -7.38 -17.38
C LYS A 148 -9.07 -7.65 -16.23
N SER A 149 -8.67 -8.50 -15.29
CA SER A 149 -9.52 -8.85 -14.16
C SER A 149 -8.74 -9.42 -12.99
N ILE A 150 -9.41 -9.50 -11.85
CA ILE A 150 -8.91 -10.10 -10.63
C ILE A 150 -9.91 -11.14 -10.18
N ARG A 151 -9.47 -12.37 -9.93
CA ARG A 151 -10.24 -13.33 -9.14
C ARG A 151 -9.85 -13.17 -7.68
N LEU A 152 -10.80 -12.76 -6.85
CA LEU A 152 -10.66 -12.60 -5.42
C LEU A 152 -11.28 -13.79 -4.71
N GLU A 153 -10.50 -14.45 -3.86
CA GLU A 153 -10.94 -15.50 -2.94
C GLU A 153 -10.86 -14.95 -1.52
N LEU A 154 -11.96 -15.03 -0.78
CA LEU A 154 -12.09 -14.58 0.60
C LEU A 154 -12.35 -15.79 1.50
N VAL A 155 -11.61 -15.88 2.60
CA VAL A 155 -11.87 -16.86 3.67
C VAL A 155 -12.27 -16.10 4.93
N TYR A 156 -13.44 -16.44 5.45
CA TYR A 156 -14.02 -15.78 6.61
C TYR A 156 -13.72 -16.53 7.92
N SER A 157 -13.91 -15.86 9.05
CA SER A 157 -13.60 -16.40 10.38
C SER A 157 -14.46 -17.59 10.80
N ASP A 158 -15.65 -17.72 10.23
CA ASP A 158 -16.58 -18.86 10.41
C ASP A 158 -16.28 -20.04 9.48
N GLY A 159 -15.25 -19.95 8.63
CA GLY A 159 -14.87 -20.96 7.65
C GLY A 159 -15.57 -20.84 6.30
N GLN A 160 -16.52 -19.92 6.13
CA GLN A 160 -17.12 -19.66 4.82
C GLN A 160 -16.07 -19.12 3.84
N GLN A 161 -16.28 -19.40 2.55
CA GLN A 161 -15.45 -18.90 1.46
C GLN A 161 -16.31 -18.26 0.39
N LYS A 162 -15.81 -17.17 -0.20
CA LYS A 162 -16.43 -16.53 -1.36
C LYS A 162 -15.39 -16.28 -2.44
N THR A 163 -15.75 -16.56 -3.69
CA THR A 163 -14.91 -16.30 -4.85
C THR A 163 -15.64 -15.37 -5.81
N ILE A 164 -14.97 -14.30 -6.24
CA ILE A 164 -15.56 -13.26 -7.08
C ILE A 164 -14.58 -12.85 -8.16
N THR A 165 -15.08 -12.62 -9.37
CA THR A 165 -14.32 -12.00 -10.44
C THR A 165 -14.62 -10.51 -10.45
N LEU A 166 -13.58 -9.70 -10.29
CA LEU A 166 -13.60 -8.25 -10.30
C LEU A 166 -13.03 -7.77 -11.64
N PRO A 167 -13.86 -7.19 -12.53
CA PRO A 167 -13.36 -6.62 -13.78
C PRO A 167 -12.49 -5.39 -13.47
N VAL A 168 -11.43 -5.21 -14.25
CA VAL A 168 -10.61 -4.00 -14.21
C VAL A 168 -10.96 -3.14 -15.43
N ASP A 169 -11.29 -1.88 -15.19
CA ASP A 169 -11.59 -0.96 -16.27
C ASP A 169 -10.38 -0.81 -17.18
N THR A 170 -10.61 -0.87 -18.49
CA THR A 170 -9.53 -0.68 -19.47
C THR A 170 -9.11 0.79 -19.46
N PRO A 171 -7.87 1.11 -19.11
CA PRO A 171 -7.47 2.51 -19.01
C PRO A 171 -7.39 3.21 -20.36
N ALA A 172 -7.94 4.43 -20.44
CA ALA A 172 -7.87 5.27 -21.64
C ALA A 172 -6.56 6.07 -21.75
N GLU A 173 -5.89 6.31 -20.61
CA GLU A 173 -4.73 7.18 -20.51
C GLU A 173 -3.53 6.47 -19.87
N ASN A 174 -2.33 7.01 -20.09
CA ASN A 174 -1.13 6.54 -19.39
C ASN A 174 -1.13 7.00 -17.93
N GLY A 175 -0.52 6.19 -17.07
CA GLY A 175 -0.34 6.49 -15.64
C GLY A 175 -1.03 5.47 -14.74
N PRO A 176 -1.17 5.79 -13.46
CA PRO A 176 -1.81 4.91 -12.50
C PRO A 176 -3.34 4.99 -12.54
N HIS A 177 -3.98 3.83 -12.54
CA HIS A 177 -5.44 3.70 -12.57
C HIS A 177 -5.90 3.06 -11.28
N ALA A 178 -6.69 3.81 -10.51
CA ALA A 178 -7.30 3.31 -9.29
C ALA A 178 -8.55 2.48 -9.63
N GLN A 179 -8.75 1.41 -8.87
CA GLN A 179 -9.90 0.53 -8.97
C GLN A 179 -10.46 0.29 -7.57
N SER A 180 -11.78 0.25 -7.46
CA SER A 180 -12.49 0.08 -6.19
C SER A 180 -13.67 -0.85 -6.38
N TRP A 181 -13.78 -1.87 -5.54
CA TRP A 181 -14.90 -2.80 -5.54
C TRP A 181 -15.44 -2.95 -4.12
N ALA A 182 -16.76 -2.99 -4.00
CA ALA A 182 -17.42 -3.39 -2.77
C ALA A 182 -17.18 -4.89 -2.52
N LEU A 183 -16.80 -5.24 -1.30
CA LEU A 183 -16.70 -6.63 -0.89
C LEU A 183 -18.08 -7.16 -0.48
N PRO A 184 -18.33 -8.47 -0.60
CA PRO A 184 -19.59 -9.06 -0.17
C PRO A 184 -19.82 -8.78 1.29
N ASN A 185 -21.01 -8.30 1.60
CA ASN A 185 -21.45 -8.17 2.97
C ASN A 185 -21.41 -9.56 3.65
N ALA A 186 -20.79 -9.62 4.81
CA ALA A 186 -20.78 -10.76 5.72
C ALA A 186 -20.89 -10.21 7.15
N PRO A 187 -22.10 -9.73 7.55
CA PRO A 187 -22.29 -9.07 8.83
C PRO A 187 -21.84 -9.96 9.98
N GLY A 188 -20.95 -9.45 10.83
CA GLY A 188 -20.47 -10.17 12.01
C GLY A 188 -19.40 -11.24 11.74
N THR A 189 -18.91 -11.37 10.50
CA THR A 189 -17.85 -12.33 10.16
C THR A 189 -16.64 -11.62 9.54
N ALA A 190 -15.51 -11.66 10.25
CA ALA A 190 -14.26 -11.06 9.79
C ALA A 190 -13.62 -11.87 8.65
N ILE A 191 -12.95 -11.20 7.72
CA ILE A 191 -12.12 -11.85 6.70
C ILE A 191 -10.81 -12.25 7.37
N LYS A 192 -10.44 -13.54 7.33
CA LYS A 192 -9.18 -14.06 7.88
C LYS A 192 -8.03 -14.03 6.87
N SER A 193 -8.32 -14.33 5.62
CA SER A 193 -7.34 -14.28 4.56
C SER A 193 -8.01 -13.99 3.22
N CYS A 194 -7.21 -13.50 2.28
CA CYS A 194 -7.65 -13.40 0.90
C CYS A 194 -6.53 -13.79 -0.06
N ALA A 195 -6.93 -14.27 -1.24
CA ALA A 195 -6.04 -14.52 -2.35
C ALA A 195 -6.55 -13.80 -3.59
N LEU A 196 -5.65 -13.13 -4.30
CA LEU A 196 -5.93 -12.45 -5.55
C LEU A 196 -5.20 -13.20 -6.65
N LYS A 197 -5.92 -13.56 -7.72
CA LYS A 197 -5.33 -13.97 -8.98
C LYS A 197 -5.57 -12.87 -10.01
N VAL A 198 -4.49 -12.23 -10.46
CA VAL A 198 -4.49 -11.11 -11.40
C VAL A 198 -4.17 -11.63 -12.80
N THR A 199 -4.99 -11.25 -13.78
CA THR A 199 -5.01 -11.76 -15.17
C THR A 199 -5.26 -10.63 -16.16
#